data_AF-A0A7S6N2M1-F1
#
_entry.id   AF-A0A7S6N2M1-F1
#
_cell.length_a   1.000
_cell.length_b   1.000
_cell.length_c   1.000
_cell.angle_alpha   90.00
_cell.angle_beta   90.00
_cell.angle_gamma   90.00
#
_symmetry.space_group_name_H-M   'P 1'
#
loop_
_entity.id
_entity.type
_entity.pdbx_description
1 polymer ?
#
loop_
_entity_poly.entity_id
_entity_poly.type
_entity_poly.pdbx_seq_one_letter_code
_entity_poly.pdbx_strand_id
1 'polypeptide(L)'
;MKSLAGFLLLFTLTLCAQPFRVTSSGNITFRATQTDSSFTVRYNALSENTNLLIAFPFRQILPQDYAIHWSISVTGQLTGYRIYLSDQEGVRWKGVKKLTAQRRGKESVSKAHFSRPSDSGIVSPVSIDSLYISLFIKKKGKGTVTFGGFRTEELYLTAKREMMPVMLTPSGQDIASLLLDGDINTHYTFLPGKHLLRLDYHNPRSPGALAVKRKETSPLTVTIYRSEGKKRVLLASAEKSSREKIYIPLSEHESAEYQIEFSLPDTLRLAEISLLPAETNDHPVHLYRFMAEETTTGYYPRGYSGKAAERTLLWKNSGKEVYISSDGQIELPHAGFMVDPFIRILDETGTYRTAKNYLRYAPDSSRVYHVNRAYQYGELWVRAFCDSVNGTPYLNLIYEAANLHHFKIKGKVFISVRPLGSAPYSAENMTASDDFRIYSAEQKGSSLLINKTQQVHLLTGPQSAGGYAFLKCDYIPALPGSSHFPSLPLADPSGLGTLLLSYDFTLIPASRRLIFLSLPLEKEKTPLPESYRNPDQRMRPYLPVK
;
A
#
# COMPACT_ATOMS: atom_id res chain seq x y z
N MET A 1 34.22 -65.41 -12.46
CA MET A 1 32.89 -65.90 -12.89
C MET A 1 31.81 -65.07 -12.24
N LYS A 2 31.01 -64.40 -13.09
CA LYS A 2 29.69 -63.78 -12.91
C LYS A 2 29.52 -62.58 -11.94
N SER A 3 29.17 -61.47 -12.60
CA SER A 3 28.48 -60.29 -12.08
C SER A 3 27.07 -60.64 -11.57
N LEU A 4 26.56 -59.84 -10.64
CA LEU A 4 25.13 -59.60 -10.50
C LEU A 4 24.88 -58.10 -10.41
N ALA A 5 24.06 -57.63 -11.35
CA ALA A 5 23.63 -56.26 -11.53
C ALA A 5 22.34 -55.96 -10.74
N GLY A 6 22.21 -54.71 -10.30
CA GLY A 6 21.02 -53.86 -10.44
C GLY A 6 19.66 -54.38 -9.97
N PHE A 7 19.13 -53.74 -8.92
CA PHE A 7 17.71 -53.40 -8.84
C PHE A 7 17.57 -51.90 -8.59
N LEU A 8 17.42 -51.14 -9.68
CA LEU A 8 16.92 -49.77 -9.67
C LEU A 8 15.39 -49.90 -9.73
N LEU A 9 14.69 -49.59 -8.64
CA LEU A 9 13.23 -49.53 -8.65
C LEU A 9 12.81 -48.29 -9.47
N LEU A 10 12.46 -48.49 -10.74
CA LEU A 10 11.68 -47.52 -11.51
C LEU A 10 10.21 -47.61 -11.03
N PHE A 11 9.75 -46.62 -10.28
CA PHE A 11 8.32 -46.34 -10.18
C PHE A 11 7.87 -45.60 -11.44
N THR A 12 7.36 -46.34 -12.42
CA THR A 12 6.51 -45.76 -13.48
C THR A 12 5.14 -45.45 -12.86
N LEU A 13 4.99 -44.23 -12.35
CA LEU A 13 3.68 -43.65 -12.04
C LEU A 13 2.96 -43.37 -13.36
N THR A 14 2.08 -44.28 -13.76
CA THR A 14 1.08 -44.00 -14.79
C THR A 14 0.09 -42.98 -14.23
N LEU A 15 0.38 -41.68 -14.42
CA LEU A 15 -0.59 -40.62 -14.13
C LEU A 15 -1.80 -40.80 -15.04
N CYS A 16 -2.94 -41.17 -14.46
CA CYS A 16 -4.24 -40.82 -15.03
C CYS A 16 -4.29 -39.30 -15.18
N ALA A 17 -4.03 -38.79 -16.38
CA ALA A 17 -4.12 -37.37 -16.70
C ALA A 17 -5.56 -36.89 -16.46
N GLN A 18 -5.80 -36.16 -15.37
CA GLN A 18 -7.06 -35.43 -15.24
C GLN A 18 -7.14 -34.38 -16.37
N PRO A 19 -8.30 -34.23 -17.04
CA PRO A 19 -8.43 -33.28 -18.14
C PRO A 19 -8.29 -31.85 -17.62
N PHE A 20 -7.42 -31.06 -18.26
CA PHE A 20 -7.38 -29.62 -18.06
C PHE A 20 -8.73 -29.00 -18.44
N ARG A 21 -9.17 -27.96 -17.74
CA ARG A 21 -10.40 -27.23 -18.04
C ARG A 21 -10.06 -25.94 -18.75
N VAL A 22 -10.75 -25.62 -19.85
CA VAL A 22 -10.65 -24.32 -20.51
C VAL A 22 -12.02 -23.67 -20.49
N THR A 23 -12.06 -22.42 -20.01
CA THR A 23 -13.26 -21.58 -20.03
C THR A 23 -12.93 -20.29 -20.77
N SER A 24 -13.93 -19.69 -21.42
CA SER A 24 -13.76 -18.48 -22.20
C SER A 24 -14.75 -17.40 -21.78
N SER A 25 -14.33 -16.14 -21.93
CA SER A 25 -15.23 -14.98 -21.93
C SER A 25 -15.10 -14.27 -23.28
N GLY A 26 -16.21 -14.07 -23.98
CA GLY A 26 -16.23 -13.54 -25.34
C GLY A 26 -16.37 -14.63 -26.41
N ASN A 27 -16.50 -14.23 -27.67
CA ASN A 27 -16.70 -15.13 -28.80
C ASN A 27 -15.35 -15.64 -29.32
N ILE A 28 -15.05 -16.92 -29.09
CA ILE A 28 -13.76 -17.54 -29.39
C ILE A 28 -13.91 -19.02 -29.65
N THR A 29 -13.17 -19.51 -30.64
CA THR A 29 -12.96 -20.95 -30.82
C THR A 29 -11.53 -21.29 -30.42
N PHE A 30 -11.34 -22.44 -29.77
CA PHE A 30 -10.01 -22.88 -29.36
C PHE A 30 -9.88 -24.40 -29.42
N ARG A 31 -8.63 -24.86 -29.56
CA ARG A 31 -8.22 -26.24 -29.40
C ARG A 31 -6.99 -26.27 -28.50
N ALA A 32 -7.06 -27.05 -27.45
CA ALA A 32 -5.98 -27.21 -26.51
C ALA A 32 -5.46 -28.65 -26.56
N THR A 33 -4.14 -28.80 -26.46
CA THR A 33 -3.43 -30.07 -26.48
C THR A 33 -2.41 -30.08 -25.36
N GLN A 34 -2.34 -31.18 -24.61
CA GLN A 34 -1.38 -31.36 -23.52
C GLN A 34 -0.43 -32.52 -23.85
N THR A 35 0.80 -32.37 -23.38
CA THR A 35 1.84 -33.39 -23.29
C THR A 35 2.30 -33.46 -21.84
N ASP A 36 3.14 -34.43 -21.50
CA ASP A 36 3.64 -34.61 -20.12
C ASP A 36 4.39 -33.37 -19.58
N SER A 37 4.96 -32.54 -20.45
CA SER A 37 5.81 -31.40 -20.06
C SER A 37 5.36 -30.04 -20.61
N SER A 38 4.28 -29.98 -21.41
CA SER A 38 3.80 -28.75 -22.01
C SER A 38 2.32 -28.79 -22.35
N PHE A 39 1.68 -27.62 -22.42
CA PHE A 39 0.35 -27.47 -23.00
C PHE A 39 0.38 -26.39 -24.08
N THR A 40 -0.42 -26.60 -25.12
CA THR A 40 -0.56 -25.69 -26.26
C THR A 40 -2.02 -25.36 -26.47
N VAL A 41 -2.35 -24.08 -26.59
CA VAL A 41 -3.68 -23.59 -26.96
C VAL A 41 -3.61 -22.85 -28.28
N ARG A 42 -4.33 -23.36 -29.28
CA ARG A 42 -4.61 -22.67 -30.54
C ARG A 42 -5.96 -22.01 -30.42
N TYR A 43 -6.06 -20.72 -30.72
CA TYR A 43 -7.31 -19.98 -30.61
C TYR A 43 -7.59 -19.10 -31.83
N ASN A 44 -8.86 -18.75 -32.00
CA ASN A 44 -9.36 -17.77 -32.94
C ASN A 44 -10.39 -16.87 -32.24
N ALA A 45 -9.96 -15.68 -31.83
CA ALA A 45 -10.82 -14.70 -31.19
C ALA A 45 -11.67 -13.97 -32.23
N LEU A 46 -12.99 -14.12 -32.12
CA LEU A 46 -13.98 -13.52 -33.02
C LEU A 46 -14.48 -12.15 -32.49
N SER A 47 -14.28 -11.88 -31.19
CA SER A 47 -14.54 -10.59 -30.54
C SER A 47 -13.27 -9.97 -29.93
N GLU A 48 -13.28 -8.65 -29.77
CA GLU A 48 -12.28 -7.93 -28.98
C GLU A 48 -12.44 -8.22 -27.48
N ASN A 49 -11.39 -7.98 -26.70
CA ASN A 49 -11.36 -8.16 -25.24
C ASN A 49 -11.81 -9.57 -24.78
N THR A 50 -11.33 -10.59 -25.48
CA THR A 50 -11.61 -12.00 -25.17
C THR A 50 -10.60 -12.53 -24.15
N ASN A 51 -11.05 -13.39 -23.24
CA ASN A 51 -10.17 -14.11 -22.31
C ASN A 51 -10.34 -15.62 -22.41
N LEU A 52 -9.25 -16.35 -22.25
CA LEU A 52 -9.24 -17.80 -22.05
C LEU A 52 -8.63 -18.10 -20.69
N LEU A 53 -9.36 -18.78 -19.81
CA LEU A 53 -8.85 -19.30 -18.55
C LEU A 53 -8.63 -20.80 -18.69
N ILE A 54 -7.39 -21.22 -18.52
CA ILE A 54 -6.94 -22.60 -18.63
C ILE A 54 -6.57 -23.05 -17.22
N ALA A 55 -7.08 -24.19 -16.77
CA ALA A 55 -6.78 -24.78 -15.47
C ALA A 55 -6.19 -26.18 -15.69
N PHE A 56 -5.04 -26.46 -15.09
CA PHE A 56 -4.46 -27.80 -15.14
C PHE A 56 -3.98 -28.26 -13.75
N PRO A 57 -4.02 -29.58 -13.48
CA PRO A 57 -3.52 -30.13 -12.23
C PRO A 57 -2.02 -29.82 -12.10
N PHE A 58 -1.63 -29.22 -10.98
CA PHE A 58 -0.24 -28.92 -10.67
C PHE A 58 -0.03 -29.13 -9.17
N ARG A 59 -0.19 -30.40 -8.76
CA ARG A 59 -0.18 -30.81 -7.37
C ARG A 59 1.23 -30.84 -6.81
N GLN A 60 1.52 -29.91 -5.91
CA GLN A 60 2.83 -29.83 -5.29
C GLN A 60 2.72 -29.25 -3.88
N ILE A 61 3.51 -29.78 -2.95
CA ILE A 61 3.82 -29.09 -1.70
C ILE A 61 4.93 -28.10 -2.04
N LEU A 62 4.64 -26.82 -1.87
CA LEU A 62 5.60 -25.76 -2.15
C LEU A 62 6.50 -25.58 -0.93
N PRO A 63 7.80 -25.40 -1.13
CA PRO A 63 8.71 -25.00 -0.06
C PRO A 63 8.27 -23.70 0.61
N GLN A 64 8.83 -23.39 1.79
CA GLN A 64 8.52 -22.13 2.47
C GLN A 64 8.79 -20.92 1.58
N ASP A 65 9.89 -20.93 0.81
CA ASP A 65 10.18 -19.95 -0.22
C ASP A 65 10.56 -20.64 -1.53
N TYR A 66 9.93 -20.19 -2.60
CA TYR A 66 10.02 -20.85 -3.88
C TYR A 66 9.94 -19.87 -5.05
N ALA A 67 10.45 -20.31 -6.20
CA ALA A 67 10.14 -19.74 -7.49
C ALA A 67 9.53 -20.81 -8.40
N ILE A 68 8.53 -20.42 -9.19
CA ILE A 68 7.96 -21.25 -10.25
C ILE A 68 8.55 -20.76 -11.56
N HIS A 69 9.14 -21.67 -12.33
CA HIS A 69 9.73 -21.39 -13.62
C HIS A 69 8.92 -22.06 -14.73
N TRP A 70 8.83 -21.41 -15.87
CA TRP A 70 8.22 -21.99 -17.07
C TRP A 70 8.86 -21.43 -18.33
N SER A 71 8.56 -22.07 -19.45
CA SER A 71 8.83 -21.56 -20.78
C SER A 71 7.52 -21.20 -21.46
N ILE A 72 7.56 -20.16 -22.28
CA ILE A 72 6.42 -19.72 -23.09
C ILE A 72 6.86 -19.52 -24.54
N SER A 73 5.99 -19.87 -25.48
CA SER A 73 6.10 -19.56 -26.90
C SER A 73 4.75 -19.07 -27.42
N VAL A 74 4.75 -17.98 -28.17
CA VAL A 74 3.56 -17.28 -28.63
C VAL A 74 3.67 -16.96 -30.12
N THR A 75 2.64 -17.33 -30.87
CA THR A 75 2.41 -16.88 -32.24
C THR A 75 1.04 -16.21 -32.33
N GLY A 76 0.92 -15.12 -33.11
CA GLY A 76 -0.33 -14.39 -33.27
C GLY A 76 -0.60 -13.31 -32.21
N GLN A 77 -1.88 -12.98 -32.02
CA GLN A 77 -2.32 -11.79 -31.26
C GLN A 77 -2.62 -12.11 -29.79
N LEU A 78 -1.61 -12.10 -28.92
CA LEU A 78 -1.77 -12.20 -27.46
C LEU A 78 -1.32 -10.88 -26.81
N THR A 79 -2.16 -10.28 -25.98
CA THR A 79 -1.82 -9.03 -25.27
C THR A 79 -1.05 -9.30 -23.99
N GLY A 80 -1.36 -10.40 -23.30
CA GLY A 80 -0.71 -10.78 -22.07
C GLY A 80 -1.29 -12.05 -21.50
N TYR A 81 -0.75 -12.49 -20.37
CA TYR A 81 -1.31 -13.57 -19.58
C TYR A 81 -1.15 -13.30 -18.08
N ARG A 82 -1.89 -14.06 -17.26
CA ARG A 82 -1.75 -14.08 -15.81
C ARG A 82 -1.78 -15.51 -15.31
N ILE A 83 -0.93 -15.81 -14.33
CA ILE A 83 -0.89 -17.09 -13.62
C ILE A 83 -1.64 -16.95 -12.29
N TYR A 84 -2.35 -18.01 -11.88
CA TYR A 84 -2.94 -18.16 -10.56
C TYR A 84 -2.60 -19.56 -10.03
N LEU A 85 -2.54 -19.70 -8.72
CA LEU A 85 -2.46 -21.00 -8.05
C LEU A 85 -3.76 -21.24 -7.31
N SER A 86 -4.23 -22.48 -7.25
CA SER A 86 -5.26 -22.89 -6.30
C SER A 86 -4.66 -23.83 -5.29
N ASP A 87 -4.94 -23.58 -4.02
CA ASP A 87 -4.67 -24.54 -2.96
C ASP A 87 -5.78 -25.61 -2.88
N GLN A 88 -5.62 -26.54 -1.94
CA GLN A 88 -6.55 -27.64 -1.69
C GLN A 88 -7.90 -27.18 -1.11
N GLU A 89 -7.97 -25.95 -0.57
CA GLU A 89 -9.20 -25.33 -0.08
C GLU A 89 -9.99 -24.63 -1.21
N GLY A 90 -9.45 -24.63 -2.44
CA GLY A 90 -10.06 -24.00 -3.61
C GLY A 90 -9.84 -22.49 -3.71
N VAL A 91 -8.94 -21.92 -2.89
CA VAL A 91 -8.61 -20.50 -2.89
C VAL A 91 -7.70 -20.19 -4.07
N ARG A 92 -8.09 -19.22 -4.91
CA ARG A 92 -7.31 -18.81 -6.10
C ARG A 92 -6.32 -17.69 -5.80
N TRP A 93 -5.10 -18.03 -5.48
CA TRP A 93 -3.97 -17.11 -5.35
C TRP A 93 -3.69 -16.36 -6.66
N LYS A 94 -3.87 -15.04 -6.65
CA LYS A 94 -3.67 -14.15 -7.80
C LYS A 94 -2.19 -13.88 -8.01
N GLY A 95 -1.67 -14.28 -9.18
CA GLY A 95 -0.29 -14.08 -9.58
C GLY A 95 -0.07 -12.94 -10.59
N VAL A 96 1.15 -12.88 -11.13
CA VAL A 96 1.67 -11.81 -12.02
C VAL A 96 0.92 -11.71 -13.34
N LYS A 97 0.60 -10.48 -13.76
CA LYS A 97 0.20 -10.15 -15.13
C LYS A 97 1.44 -9.84 -15.96
N LYS A 98 1.80 -10.71 -16.90
CA LYS A 98 2.89 -10.43 -17.86
C LYS A 98 2.30 -9.94 -19.19
N LEU A 99 2.76 -8.78 -19.66
CA LEU A 99 2.43 -8.25 -20.98
C LEU A 99 3.34 -8.93 -22.01
N THR A 100 2.77 -9.54 -23.03
CA THR A 100 3.57 -10.35 -23.96
C THR A 100 4.15 -9.48 -25.08
N ALA A 101 5.39 -9.02 -24.93
CA ALA A 101 6.18 -8.49 -26.05
C ALA A 101 7.10 -9.56 -26.68
N GLN A 102 7.37 -10.66 -25.97
CA GLN A 102 8.28 -11.73 -26.41
C GLN A 102 7.54 -12.90 -27.06
N ARG A 103 8.00 -13.34 -28.23
CA ARG A 103 7.45 -14.52 -28.94
C ARG A 103 7.90 -15.85 -28.35
N ARG A 104 9.01 -15.88 -27.59
CA ARG A 104 9.52 -17.08 -26.90
C ARG A 104 10.42 -16.65 -25.74
N GLY A 105 10.30 -17.31 -24.60
CA GLY A 105 11.09 -16.97 -23.41
C GLY A 105 11.04 -18.03 -22.31
N LYS A 106 11.96 -17.89 -21.35
CA LYS A 106 11.89 -18.53 -20.03
C LYS A 106 11.46 -17.47 -19.04
N GLU A 107 10.62 -17.85 -18.11
CA GLU A 107 9.95 -16.97 -17.18
C GLU A 107 10.02 -17.57 -15.79
N SER A 108 10.07 -16.71 -14.78
CA SER A 108 9.96 -17.11 -13.38
C SER A 108 9.02 -16.17 -12.62
N VAL A 109 8.53 -16.67 -11.50
CA VAL A 109 7.80 -15.90 -10.50
C VAL A 109 8.13 -16.46 -9.12
N SER A 110 8.57 -15.61 -8.20
CA SER A 110 8.78 -15.99 -6.81
C SER A 110 7.46 -16.01 -6.04
N LYS A 111 7.46 -16.69 -4.90
CA LYS A 111 6.37 -16.73 -3.91
C LYS A 111 5.72 -15.35 -3.65
N ALA A 112 6.53 -14.30 -3.56
CA ALA A 112 6.10 -12.94 -3.24
C ALA A 112 4.97 -12.42 -4.16
N HIS A 113 4.97 -12.85 -5.41
CA HIS A 113 4.03 -12.34 -6.39
C HIS A 113 2.64 -13.00 -6.35
N PHE A 114 2.39 -13.91 -5.40
CA PHE A 114 1.09 -14.56 -5.23
C PHE A 114 0.34 -13.97 -4.04
N SER A 115 -0.89 -13.51 -4.26
CA SER A 115 -1.74 -12.90 -3.22
C SER A 115 -3.10 -13.60 -3.09
N ARG A 116 -3.62 -13.75 -1.86
CA ARG A 116 -4.97 -14.31 -1.62
C ARG A 116 -6.04 -13.26 -1.97
N PRO A 117 -7.09 -13.58 -2.76
CA PRO A 117 -8.08 -12.57 -3.17
C PRO A 117 -8.98 -12.03 -2.05
N SER A 118 -9.17 -12.77 -0.95
CA SER A 118 -10.24 -12.51 0.03
C SER A 118 -9.82 -12.47 1.50
N ASP A 119 -8.53 -12.58 1.84
CA ASP A 119 -8.06 -12.54 3.24
C ASP A 119 -6.92 -11.54 3.46
N SER A 120 -6.90 -11.01 4.67
CA SER A 120 -5.98 -10.04 5.26
C SER A 120 -4.56 -10.58 5.56
N GLY A 121 -4.14 -11.72 5.02
CA GLY A 121 -2.95 -12.45 5.46
C GLY A 121 -1.78 -12.49 4.46
N ILE A 122 -0.57 -12.29 4.97
CA ILE A 122 0.73 -12.65 4.36
C ILE A 122 0.91 -14.17 4.49
N VAL A 123 0.05 -14.95 3.85
CA VAL A 123 0.23 -16.40 3.76
C VAL A 123 0.45 -16.68 2.29
N SER A 124 1.35 -17.58 1.93
CA SER A 124 1.50 -18.07 0.56
C SER A 124 1.03 -19.53 0.52
N PRO A 125 0.61 -20.05 -0.64
CA PRO A 125 0.16 -21.44 -0.69
C PRO A 125 1.31 -22.37 -0.34
N VAL A 126 1.14 -23.16 0.72
CA VAL A 126 2.09 -24.22 1.12
C VAL A 126 1.81 -25.52 0.35
N SER A 127 0.58 -25.67 -0.14
CA SER A 127 0.17 -26.77 -1.01
C SER A 127 -0.70 -26.24 -2.12
N ILE A 128 -0.39 -26.62 -3.36
CA ILE A 128 -1.17 -26.28 -4.54
C ILE A 128 -1.79 -27.54 -5.14
N ASP A 129 -3.03 -27.41 -5.60
CA ASP A 129 -3.74 -28.45 -6.35
C ASP A 129 -3.68 -28.19 -7.86
N SER A 130 -3.88 -26.93 -8.27
CA SER A 130 -4.08 -26.56 -9.66
C SER A 130 -3.38 -25.24 -10.00
N LEU A 131 -2.88 -25.13 -11.24
CA LEU A 131 -2.38 -23.89 -11.80
C LEU A 131 -3.37 -23.38 -12.86
N TYR A 132 -3.66 -22.07 -12.83
CA TYR A 132 -4.52 -21.41 -13.80
C TYR A 132 -3.74 -20.39 -14.61
N ILE A 133 -4.06 -20.30 -15.91
CA ILE A 133 -3.51 -19.32 -16.81
C ILE A 133 -4.64 -18.60 -17.53
N SER A 134 -4.75 -17.30 -17.31
CA SER A 134 -5.66 -16.42 -18.04
C SER A 134 -4.90 -15.76 -19.18
N LEU A 135 -5.32 -16.01 -20.42
CA LEU A 135 -4.83 -15.35 -21.62
C LEU A 135 -5.71 -14.13 -21.93
N PHE A 136 -5.10 -12.97 -22.15
CA PHE A 136 -5.78 -11.73 -22.50
C PHE A 136 -5.58 -11.41 -24.00
N ILE A 137 -6.68 -11.34 -24.75
CA ILE A 137 -6.68 -11.10 -26.19
C ILE A 137 -7.53 -9.85 -26.47
N LYS A 138 -6.87 -8.68 -26.60
CA LYS A 138 -7.59 -7.42 -26.84
C LYS A 138 -8.15 -7.30 -28.26
N LYS A 139 -7.42 -7.79 -29.27
CA LYS A 139 -7.79 -7.68 -30.69
C LYS A 139 -8.27 -9.02 -31.24
N LYS A 140 -9.19 -8.99 -32.20
CA LYS A 140 -9.61 -10.18 -32.96
C LYS A 140 -8.42 -10.82 -33.69
N GLY A 141 -8.47 -12.14 -33.86
CA GLY A 141 -7.47 -12.87 -34.64
C GLY A 141 -7.08 -14.22 -34.08
N LYS A 142 -6.19 -14.90 -34.81
CA LYS A 142 -5.68 -16.23 -34.48
C LYS A 142 -4.38 -16.15 -33.70
N GLY A 143 -4.15 -17.13 -32.85
CA GLY A 143 -2.88 -17.31 -32.16
C GLY A 143 -2.67 -18.71 -31.62
N THR A 144 -1.42 -19.01 -31.29
CA THR A 144 -1.03 -20.22 -30.57
C THR A 144 -0.15 -19.84 -29.41
N VAL A 145 -0.46 -20.38 -28.23
CA VAL A 145 0.36 -20.21 -27.03
C VAL A 145 0.74 -21.57 -26.52
N THR A 146 2.03 -21.79 -26.31
CA THR A 146 2.58 -22.99 -25.69
C THR A 146 3.27 -22.59 -24.39
N PHE A 147 2.92 -23.27 -23.30
CA PHE A 147 3.67 -23.21 -22.06
C PHE A 147 4.24 -24.58 -21.76
N GLY A 148 5.43 -24.64 -21.17
CA GLY A 148 6.01 -25.91 -20.75
C GLY A 148 7.15 -25.75 -19.77
N GLY A 149 7.63 -26.88 -19.25
CA GLY A 149 8.76 -26.91 -18.32
C GLY A 149 8.44 -26.23 -16.98
N PHE A 150 7.19 -26.36 -16.51
CA PHE A 150 6.82 -25.92 -15.16
C PHE A 150 7.66 -26.67 -14.15
N ARG A 151 8.41 -25.93 -13.34
CA ARG A 151 9.16 -26.48 -12.22
C ARG A 151 9.15 -25.51 -11.07
N THR A 152 9.18 -26.06 -9.87
CA THR A 152 9.36 -25.30 -8.64
C THR A 152 10.80 -25.43 -8.21
N GLU A 153 11.42 -24.30 -7.91
CA GLU A 153 12.75 -24.18 -7.32
C GLU A 153 12.56 -23.73 -5.88
N GLU A 154 13.09 -24.50 -4.93
CA GLU A 154 13.22 -24.08 -3.53
C GLU A 154 14.34 -23.04 -3.49
N LEU A 155 14.00 -21.80 -3.14
CA LEU A 155 15.01 -20.72 -3.08
C LEU A 155 15.90 -20.89 -1.86
N TYR A 156 15.41 -21.53 -0.78
CA TYR A 156 16.16 -21.78 0.45
C TYR A 156 15.97 -23.23 0.91
N LEU A 157 17.01 -24.06 0.81
CA LEU A 157 16.98 -25.47 1.26
C LEU A 157 16.63 -25.55 2.75
N THR A 158 15.49 -26.17 3.08
CA THR A 158 14.97 -26.42 4.44
C THR A 158 15.99 -27.08 5.39
N ALA A 159 17.03 -27.76 4.87
CA ALA A 159 18.06 -28.42 5.67
C ALA A 159 19.11 -27.49 6.30
N LYS A 160 19.22 -26.22 5.87
CA LYS A 160 19.95 -25.18 6.63
C LYS A 160 18.95 -24.42 7.48
N ARG A 161 18.47 -25.04 8.57
CA ARG A 161 17.88 -24.28 9.67
C ARG A 161 18.94 -23.30 10.19
N GLU A 162 18.76 -22.06 9.77
CA GLU A 162 19.20 -20.77 10.31
C GLU A 162 20.39 -20.83 11.27
N MET A 163 21.61 -20.72 10.73
CA MET A 163 22.62 -19.97 11.48
C MET A 163 22.03 -18.58 11.72
N MET A 164 22.09 -18.10 12.97
CA MET A 164 21.69 -16.72 13.25
C MET A 164 22.43 -15.78 12.30
N PRO A 165 21.74 -14.75 11.76
CA PRO A 165 22.44 -13.73 10.99
C PRO A 165 23.51 -13.10 11.86
N VAL A 166 24.63 -12.73 11.24
CA VAL A 166 25.73 -12.05 11.94
C VAL A 166 25.61 -10.56 11.64
N MET A 167 25.77 -9.71 12.66
CA MET A 167 25.77 -8.27 12.49
C MET A 167 27.05 -7.67 13.07
N LEU A 168 28.00 -7.36 12.20
CA LEU A 168 29.33 -6.89 12.60
C LEU A 168 29.43 -5.38 12.57
N THR A 169 29.99 -4.82 13.64
CA THR A 169 30.54 -3.46 13.67
C THR A 169 31.89 -3.40 12.90
N PRO A 170 32.44 -2.19 12.63
CA PRO A 170 33.74 -2.07 11.96
C PRO A 170 34.91 -2.69 12.74
N SER A 171 34.79 -2.80 14.07
CA SER A 171 35.77 -3.48 14.93
C SER A 171 35.63 -5.01 14.93
N GLY A 172 34.64 -5.56 14.23
CA GLY A 172 34.36 -6.99 14.17
C GLY A 172 33.54 -7.54 15.34
N GLN A 173 33.02 -6.68 16.21
CA GLN A 173 32.07 -7.11 17.26
C GLN A 173 30.74 -7.52 16.61
N ASP A 174 30.28 -8.73 16.89
CA ASP A 174 28.94 -9.19 16.55
C ASP A 174 27.91 -8.68 17.56
N ILE A 175 26.90 -7.98 17.06
CA ILE A 175 25.83 -7.35 17.82
C ILE A 175 24.46 -7.85 17.37
N ALA A 176 24.39 -8.95 16.62
CA ALA A 176 23.13 -9.52 16.13
C ALA A 176 22.15 -9.84 17.27
N SER A 177 22.66 -10.38 18.39
CA SER A 177 21.87 -10.71 19.58
C SER A 177 21.23 -9.51 20.29
N LEU A 178 21.59 -8.28 19.91
CA LEU A 178 21.02 -7.04 20.46
C LEU A 178 20.09 -6.32 19.48
N LEU A 179 20.17 -6.61 18.18
CA LEU A 179 19.47 -5.86 17.13
C LEU A 179 18.54 -6.73 16.27
N LEU A 180 18.65 -8.06 16.36
CA LEU A 180 17.89 -9.04 15.57
C LEU A 180 17.09 -10.02 16.44
N ASP A 181 16.97 -9.76 17.75
CA ASP A 181 16.28 -10.61 18.72
C ASP A 181 14.76 -10.36 18.80
N GLY A 182 14.29 -9.25 18.21
CA GLY A 182 12.89 -8.83 18.24
C GLY A 182 12.44 -8.22 19.56
N ASP A 183 13.36 -7.95 20.49
CA ASP A 183 13.05 -7.30 21.78
C ASP A 183 13.34 -5.80 21.69
N ILE A 184 12.33 -4.96 21.88
CA ILE A 184 12.51 -3.49 21.85
C ILE A 184 13.28 -2.96 23.08
N ASN A 185 13.46 -3.79 24.12
CA ASN A 185 14.15 -3.40 25.34
C ASN A 185 15.68 -3.55 25.21
N THR A 186 16.15 -4.54 24.45
CA THR A 186 17.55 -4.68 24.08
C THR A 186 17.93 -3.58 23.07
N HIS A 187 19.19 -3.18 23.09
CA HIS A 187 19.69 -2.14 22.20
C HIS A 187 21.21 -2.12 22.14
N TYR A 188 21.74 -1.59 21.04
CA TYR A 188 23.13 -1.19 20.91
C TYR A 188 23.23 0.35 20.87
N THR A 189 24.24 0.90 21.55
CA THR A 189 24.44 2.36 21.64
C THR A 189 25.52 2.81 20.66
N PHE A 190 25.15 3.70 19.74
CA PHE A 190 26.06 4.40 18.85
C PHE A 190 26.33 5.82 19.36
N LEU A 191 27.59 6.21 19.40
CA LEU A 191 27.99 7.59 19.67
C LEU A 191 27.74 8.49 18.43
N PRO A 192 27.71 9.83 18.57
CA PRO A 192 27.61 10.74 17.43
C PRO A 192 28.64 10.43 16.33
N GLY A 193 28.24 10.56 15.06
CA GLY A 193 29.11 10.34 13.90
C GLY A 193 28.55 9.36 12.88
N LYS A 194 29.47 8.79 12.07
CA LYS A 194 29.15 7.82 11.02
C LYS A 194 29.51 6.41 11.48
N HIS A 195 28.59 5.48 11.26
CA HIS A 195 28.75 4.07 11.61
C HIS A 195 28.38 3.19 10.44
N LEU A 196 29.02 2.03 10.35
CA LEU A 196 28.77 1.04 9.31
C LEU A 196 28.59 -0.33 9.96
N LEU A 197 27.45 -0.97 9.71
CA LEU A 197 27.19 -2.34 10.10
C LEU A 197 27.22 -3.24 8.87
N ARG A 198 27.82 -4.43 9.00
CA ARG A 198 27.71 -5.52 8.02
C ARG A 198 26.74 -6.56 8.55
N LEU A 199 25.69 -6.84 7.80
CA LEU A 199 24.69 -7.85 8.12
C LEU A 199 24.81 -9.00 7.12
N ASP A 200 25.03 -10.21 7.61
CA ASP A 200 25.17 -11.43 6.82
C ASP A 200 24.14 -12.47 7.25
N TYR A 201 23.24 -12.82 6.33
CA TYR A 201 22.22 -13.85 6.54
C TYR A 201 22.68 -15.26 6.16
N HIS A 202 23.93 -15.41 5.70
CA HIS A 202 24.56 -16.63 5.17
C HIS A 202 23.93 -17.18 3.87
N ASN A 203 22.67 -16.86 3.63
CA ASN A 203 21.92 -17.21 2.43
C ASN A 203 21.36 -15.94 1.79
N PRO A 204 21.30 -15.87 0.45
CA PRO A 204 20.72 -14.73 -0.24
C PRO A 204 19.27 -14.46 0.18
N ARG A 205 18.85 -13.19 0.18
CA ARG A 205 17.46 -12.77 0.42
C ARG A 205 17.09 -11.66 -0.55
N SER A 206 15.79 -11.50 -0.78
CA SER A 206 15.20 -10.42 -1.59
C SER A 206 14.24 -9.56 -0.77
N PRO A 207 14.72 -8.87 0.29
CA PRO A 207 13.87 -8.08 1.16
C PRO A 207 13.25 -6.89 0.43
N GLY A 208 12.01 -6.57 0.79
CA GLY A 208 11.28 -5.46 0.20
C GLY A 208 11.55 -4.12 0.89
N ALA A 209 11.84 -4.14 2.19
CA ALA A 209 12.11 -2.93 2.95
C ALA A 209 13.09 -3.20 4.10
N LEU A 210 13.78 -2.15 4.56
CA LEU A 210 14.50 -2.13 5.82
C LEU A 210 13.63 -1.46 6.89
N ALA A 211 13.40 -2.12 8.01
CA ALA A 211 12.82 -1.54 9.21
C ALA A 211 13.92 -1.25 10.24
N VAL A 212 13.88 -0.06 10.83
CA VAL A 212 14.79 0.35 11.91
C VAL A 212 13.98 0.89 13.08
N LYS A 213 14.19 0.34 14.28
CA LYS A 213 13.55 0.78 15.52
C LYS A 213 14.58 1.32 16.50
N ARG A 214 14.28 2.45 17.14
CA ARG A 214 15.20 3.16 18.05
C ARG A 214 14.46 3.86 19.18
N LYS A 215 15.19 4.21 20.23
CA LYS A 215 14.63 4.85 21.43
C LYS A 215 14.63 6.38 21.36
N GLU A 216 15.53 6.97 20.58
CA GLU A 216 15.62 8.42 20.40
C GLU A 216 15.03 8.88 19.06
N THR A 217 14.51 10.11 19.03
CA THR A 217 13.94 10.75 17.84
C THR A 217 14.87 11.83 17.25
N SER A 218 16.15 11.85 17.61
CA SER A 218 17.13 12.76 16.98
C SER A 218 17.21 12.51 15.46
N PRO A 219 17.60 13.47 14.61
CA PRO A 219 17.66 13.23 13.17
C PRO A 219 18.64 12.10 12.81
N LEU A 220 18.17 11.07 12.10
CA LEU A 220 18.97 9.92 11.66
C LEU A 220 18.94 9.79 10.14
N THR A 221 20.13 9.68 9.54
CA THR A 221 20.26 9.25 8.15
C THR A 221 20.68 7.78 8.13
N VAL A 222 19.98 6.98 7.34
CA VAL A 222 20.24 5.54 7.15
C VAL A 222 20.41 5.27 5.67
N THR A 223 21.51 4.65 5.29
CA THR A 223 21.75 4.20 3.91
C THR A 223 22.02 2.71 3.92
N ILE A 224 21.39 1.96 3.02
CA ILE A 224 21.58 0.52 2.90
C ILE A 224 22.09 0.15 1.52
N TYR A 225 23.07 -0.73 1.52
CA TYR A 225 23.74 -1.27 0.35
C TYR A 225 23.68 -2.79 0.37
N ARG A 226 23.71 -3.41 -0.81
CA ARG A 226 24.12 -4.81 -0.96
C ARG A 226 25.60 -4.90 -1.26
N SER A 227 26.23 -5.98 -0.82
CA SER A 227 27.58 -6.34 -1.28
C SER A 227 27.50 -6.99 -2.67
N GLU A 228 28.37 -6.57 -3.58
CA GLU A 228 28.61 -7.22 -4.88
C GLU A 228 30.12 -7.43 -5.05
N GLY A 229 30.62 -8.53 -4.49
CA GLY A 229 32.05 -8.75 -4.30
C GLY A 229 32.66 -7.66 -3.40
N LYS A 230 33.60 -6.88 -3.94
CA LYS A 230 34.21 -5.74 -3.23
C LYS A 230 33.44 -4.42 -3.39
N LYS A 231 32.38 -4.39 -4.20
CA LYS A 231 31.60 -3.17 -4.47
C LYS A 231 30.38 -3.10 -3.55
N ARG A 232 29.96 -1.87 -3.25
CA ARG A 232 28.68 -1.56 -2.59
C ARG A 232 27.72 -1.04 -3.65
N VAL A 233 26.53 -1.62 -3.71
CA VAL A 233 25.44 -1.13 -4.58
C VAL A 233 24.35 -0.54 -3.70
N LEU A 234 24.03 0.72 -3.91
CA LEU A 234 23.00 1.43 -3.16
C LEU A 234 21.64 0.77 -3.40
N LEU A 235 20.97 0.40 -2.31
CA LEU A 235 19.59 -0.09 -2.36
C LEU A 235 18.61 1.03 -2.07
N ALA A 236 18.84 1.78 -0.99
CA ALA A 236 18.01 2.91 -0.59
C ALA A 236 18.70 3.80 0.44
N SER A 237 18.15 5.00 0.65
CA SER A 237 18.55 5.93 1.70
C SER A 237 17.34 6.65 2.28
N ALA A 238 17.37 6.90 3.59
CA ALA A 238 16.45 7.77 4.31
C ALA A 238 17.25 8.86 5.01
N GLU A 239 16.88 10.11 4.79
CA GLU A 239 17.64 11.26 5.31
C GLU A 239 16.95 11.93 6.49
N LYS A 240 17.71 12.16 7.58
CA LYS A 240 17.32 12.99 8.73
C LYS A 240 15.95 12.65 9.35
N SER A 241 15.54 11.38 9.30
CA SER A 241 14.28 10.96 9.92
C SER A 241 14.35 11.16 11.43
N SER A 242 13.28 11.69 12.01
CA SER A 242 13.14 11.90 13.46
C SER A 242 12.14 10.91 14.08
N ARG A 243 11.83 9.80 13.38
CA ARG A 243 10.88 8.78 13.84
C ARG A 243 11.54 7.68 14.65
N GLU A 244 10.85 7.15 15.65
CA GLU A 244 11.27 5.96 16.41
C GLU A 244 11.30 4.70 15.52
N LYS A 245 10.36 4.57 14.59
CA LYS A 245 10.30 3.49 13.59
C LYS A 245 10.47 4.07 12.19
N ILE A 246 11.45 3.55 11.44
CA ILE A 246 11.81 3.99 10.10
C ILE A 246 11.63 2.79 9.17
N TYR A 247 10.95 2.98 8.03
CA TYR A 247 10.79 1.96 6.99
C TYR A 247 11.31 2.49 5.67
N ILE A 248 12.29 1.80 5.09
CA ILE A 248 12.98 2.20 3.87
C ILE A 248 12.72 1.14 2.79
N PRO A 249 11.87 1.40 1.79
CA PRO A 249 11.70 0.50 0.65
C PRO A 249 13.04 0.29 -0.06
N LEU A 250 13.34 -0.95 -0.45
CA LEU A 250 14.58 -1.31 -1.14
C LEU A 250 14.30 -1.52 -2.61
N SER A 251 15.25 -1.19 -3.49
CA SER A 251 15.17 -1.61 -4.90
C SER A 251 15.22 -3.14 -5.01
N GLU A 252 14.61 -3.73 -6.05
CA GLU A 252 14.65 -5.18 -6.25
C GLU A 252 16.09 -5.71 -6.35
N HIS A 253 16.41 -6.72 -5.55
CA HIS A 253 17.73 -7.34 -5.52
C HIS A 253 17.67 -8.73 -4.86
N GLU A 254 18.79 -9.43 -4.90
CA GLU A 254 19.04 -10.65 -4.14
C GLU A 254 20.46 -10.54 -3.55
N SER A 255 20.61 -10.69 -2.24
CA SER A 255 21.93 -10.68 -1.57
C SER A 255 21.88 -11.35 -0.21
N ALA A 256 22.99 -12.00 0.19
CA ALA A 256 23.15 -12.52 1.55
C ALA A 256 23.72 -11.46 2.49
N GLU A 257 24.40 -10.46 1.93
CA GLU A 257 25.20 -9.50 2.66
C GLU A 257 24.76 -8.06 2.40
N TYR A 258 24.52 -7.35 3.50
CA TYR A 258 24.08 -5.98 3.52
C TYR A 258 25.07 -5.12 4.28
N GLN A 259 25.20 -3.87 3.87
CA GLN A 259 25.94 -2.85 4.59
C GLN A 259 25.00 -1.71 4.92
N ILE A 260 24.85 -1.41 6.21
CA ILE A 260 23.93 -0.39 6.71
C ILE A 260 24.77 0.73 7.33
N GLU A 261 24.71 1.91 6.73
CA GLU A 261 25.39 3.10 7.20
C GLU A 261 24.42 3.99 7.97
N PHE A 262 24.86 4.45 9.14
CA PHE A 262 24.15 5.42 9.96
C PHE A 262 24.95 6.72 10.05
N SER A 263 24.27 7.85 9.99
CA SER A 263 24.83 9.15 10.34
C SER A 263 23.91 9.85 11.32
N LEU A 264 24.43 10.12 12.52
CA LEU A 264 23.68 10.68 13.64
C LEU A 264 24.40 11.88 14.28
N PRO A 265 23.68 12.96 14.63
CA PRO A 265 24.25 14.12 15.32
C PRO A 265 24.44 13.89 16.82
N ASP A 266 23.64 13.00 17.41
CA ASP A 266 23.59 12.71 18.85
C ASP A 266 23.65 11.20 19.08
N THR A 267 23.97 10.77 20.30
CA THR A 267 23.93 9.35 20.71
C THR A 267 22.59 8.69 20.34
N LEU A 268 22.66 7.46 19.83
CA LEU A 268 21.51 6.67 19.39
C LEU A 268 21.52 5.29 20.06
N ARG A 269 20.41 4.93 20.70
CA ARG A 269 20.10 3.56 21.11
C ARG A 269 19.24 2.92 20.03
N LEU A 270 19.90 2.10 19.21
CA LEU A 270 19.26 1.31 18.19
C LEU A 270 18.74 0.03 18.82
N ALA A 271 17.44 -0.21 18.73
CA ALA A 271 16.80 -1.36 19.36
C ALA A 271 16.66 -2.53 18.39
N GLU A 272 16.25 -2.26 17.14
CA GLU A 272 16.00 -3.34 16.18
C GLU A 272 16.35 -2.91 14.75
N ILE A 273 16.88 -3.86 13.97
CA ILE A 273 17.02 -3.77 12.52
C ILE A 273 16.38 -5.02 11.93
N SER A 274 15.45 -4.85 10.99
CA SER A 274 14.76 -5.99 10.38
C SER A 274 14.66 -5.81 8.87
N LEU A 275 15.01 -6.85 8.11
CA LEU A 275 14.75 -6.91 6.67
C LEU A 275 13.34 -7.48 6.46
N LEU A 276 12.45 -6.66 5.91
CA LEU A 276 11.06 -7.01 5.71
C LEU A 276 10.88 -7.90 4.47
N PRO A 277 9.82 -8.74 4.44
CA PRO A 277 9.54 -9.64 3.32
C PRO A 277 9.48 -8.91 1.97
N ALA A 278 9.82 -9.63 0.90
CA ALA A 278 9.87 -9.11 -0.49
C ALA A 278 8.58 -8.38 -0.87
N GLU A 279 7.44 -8.92 -0.43
CA GLU A 279 6.10 -8.47 -0.73
C GLU A 279 5.87 -7.00 -0.32
N THR A 280 6.61 -6.51 0.68
CA THR A 280 6.53 -5.11 1.12
C THR A 280 6.95 -4.11 0.04
N ASN A 281 7.68 -4.53 -0.99
CA ASN A 281 8.09 -3.70 -2.13
C ASN A 281 7.27 -3.91 -3.40
N ASP A 282 6.48 -4.99 -3.50
CA ASP A 282 5.71 -5.30 -4.70
C ASP A 282 4.72 -4.17 -5.06
N HIS A 283 4.19 -3.51 -4.03
CA HIS A 283 3.29 -2.38 -4.17
C HIS A 283 3.37 -1.50 -2.92
N PRO A 284 3.35 -0.16 -3.05
CA PRO A 284 3.31 0.76 -1.90
C PRO A 284 2.28 0.42 -0.81
N VAL A 285 1.12 -0.11 -1.20
CA VAL A 285 0.06 -0.50 -0.27
C VAL A 285 0.51 -1.60 0.68
N HIS A 286 1.37 -2.53 0.25
CA HIS A 286 1.84 -3.61 1.10
C HIS A 286 2.68 -3.07 2.26
N LEU A 287 3.61 -2.14 1.99
CA LEU A 287 4.35 -1.50 3.05
C LEU A 287 3.43 -0.71 4.00
N TYR A 288 2.43 0.01 3.47
CA TYR A 288 1.43 0.68 4.30
C TYR A 288 0.60 -0.29 5.16
N ARG A 289 0.29 -1.48 4.65
CA ARG A 289 -0.41 -2.51 5.41
C ARG A 289 0.47 -3.07 6.52
N PHE A 290 1.73 -3.37 6.22
CA PHE A 290 2.72 -3.78 7.22
C PHE A 290 2.86 -2.73 8.33
N MET A 291 2.98 -1.45 7.96
CA MET A 291 3.01 -0.36 8.95
C MET A 291 1.71 -0.23 9.74
N ALA A 292 0.55 -0.48 9.13
CA ALA A 292 -0.74 -0.46 9.81
C ALA A 292 -0.90 -1.61 10.81
N GLU A 293 -0.30 -2.77 10.54
CA GLU A 293 -0.24 -3.92 11.45
C GLU A 293 0.71 -3.65 12.63
N GLU A 294 1.83 -2.95 12.38
CA GLU A 294 2.86 -2.61 13.37
C GLU A 294 2.58 -1.35 14.23
N THR A 295 1.41 -0.74 14.04
CA THR A 295 1.02 0.51 14.73
C THR A 295 -0.32 0.36 15.45
N THR A 296 -0.63 1.33 16.31
CA THR A 296 -1.92 1.40 16.99
C THR A 296 -3.06 1.42 15.97
N THR A 297 -3.92 0.40 16.02
CA THR A 297 -5.12 0.33 15.18
C THR A 297 -5.94 1.61 15.29
N GLY A 298 -6.32 2.18 14.14
CA GLY A 298 -6.99 3.49 14.07
C GLY A 298 -6.15 4.56 13.39
N TYR A 299 -4.82 4.39 13.33
CA TYR A 299 -3.93 5.42 12.78
C TYR A 299 -3.88 5.40 11.25
N TYR A 300 -4.03 4.23 10.63
CA TYR A 300 -4.21 4.12 9.18
C TYR A 300 -5.68 4.03 8.81
N PRO A 301 -6.07 4.31 7.55
CA PRO A 301 -7.43 4.06 7.09
C PRO A 301 -7.81 2.60 7.33
N ARG A 302 -9.08 2.37 7.69
CA ARG A 302 -9.62 1.07 8.11
C ARG A 302 -9.26 -0.09 7.16
N GLY A 303 -9.25 0.18 5.85
CA GLY A 303 -8.87 -0.79 4.81
C GLY A 303 -7.47 -1.38 4.94
N TYR A 304 -6.52 -0.65 5.51
CA TYR A 304 -5.15 -1.14 5.75
C TYR A 304 -5.04 -2.03 6.98
N SER A 305 -6.08 -2.10 7.83
CA SER A 305 -6.19 -3.05 8.95
C SER A 305 -7.06 -4.26 8.59
N GLY A 306 -7.26 -4.53 7.29
CA GLY A 306 -8.05 -5.67 6.79
C GLY A 306 -9.57 -5.53 6.95
N LYS A 307 -10.08 -4.32 7.19
CA LYS A 307 -11.52 -4.06 7.39
C LYS A 307 -12.03 -3.07 6.33
N ALA A 308 -13.18 -3.33 5.72
CA ALA A 308 -13.79 -2.39 4.78
C ALA A 308 -14.47 -1.23 5.55
N ALA A 309 -14.34 0.00 5.04
CA ALA A 309 -15.26 1.09 5.36
C ALA A 309 -16.32 1.14 4.26
N GLU A 310 -17.60 1.28 4.64
CA GLU A 310 -18.65 1.55 3.65
C GLU A 310 -18.37 2.86 2.92
N ARG A 311 -18.53 2.88 1.60
CA ARG A 311 -18.29 4.04 0.73
C ARG A 311 -19.58 4.44 0.05
N THR A 312 -19.85 5.74 0.01
CA THR A 312 -21.01 6.29 -0.69
C THR A 312 -20.56 7.28 -1.74
N LEU A 313 -21.13 7.17 -2.95
CA LEU A 313 -20.83 8.05 -4.07
C LEU A 313 -21.42 9.45 -3.81
N LEU A 314 -20.56 10.45 -3.67
CA LEU A 314 -20.94 11.86 -3.51
C LEU A 314 -21.24 12.50 -4.86
N TRP A 315 -20.43 12.20 -5.87
CA TRP A 315 -20.49 12.87 -7.16
C TRP A 315 -19.87 12.00 -8.25
N LYS A 316 -20.41 12.13 -9.46
CA LYS A 316 -19.90 11.48 -10.67
C LYS A 316 -20.11 12.35 -11.90
N ASN A 317 -19.06 12.53 -12.69
CA ASN A 317 -19.13 13.16 -14.02
C ASN A 317 -18.02 12.63 -14.93
N SER A 318 -18.33 12.27 -16.17
CA SER A 318 -17.34 11.88 -17.19
C SER A 318 -16.27 10.87 -16.70
N GLY A 319 -16.70 9.86 -15.92
CA GLY A 319 -15.80 8.84 -15.38
C GLY A 319 -14.99 9.24 -14.15
N LYS A 320 -15.11 10.48 -13.67
CA LYS A 320 -14.59 10.91 -12.37
C LYS A 320 -15.62 10.66 -11.28
N GLU A 321 -15.17 10.16 -10.14
CA GLU A 321 -16.01 9.84 -8.99
C GLU A 321 -15.40 10.45 -7.72
N VAL A 322 -16.27 10.75 -6.75
CA VAL A 322 -15.91 11.21 -5.41
C VAL A 322 -16.71 10.39 -4.41
N TYR A 323 -16.05 9.92 -3.36
CA TYR A 323 -16.68 9.08 -2.34
C TYR A 323 -16.50 9.66 -0.94
N ILE A 324 -17.47 9.43 -0.06
CA ILE A 324 -17.33 9.56 1.38
C ILE A 324 -17.35 8.17 2.02
N SER A 325 -16.45 7.90 2.96
CA SER A 325 -16.50 6.69 3.77
C SER A 325 -17.33 6.88 5.03
N SER A 326 -17.79 5.77 5.61
CA SER A 326 -18.43 5.72 6.94
C SER A 326 -17.53 6.22 8.08
N ASP A 327 -16.22 6.38 7.85
CA ASP A 327 -15.26 6.98 8.77
C ASP A 327 -15.04 8.49 8.51
N GLY A 328 -15.75 9.06 7.54
CA GLY A 328 -15.68 10.47 7.17
C GLY A 328 -14.49 10.82 6.28
N GLN A 329 -13.83 9.83 5.67
CA GLN A 329 -12.79 10.09 4.67
C GLN A 329 -13.41 10.46 3.33
N ILE A 330 -12.77 11.35 2.58
CA ILE A 330 -13.21 11.75 1.25
C ILE A 330 -12.19 11.29 0.22
N GLU A 331 -12.59 10.41 -0.69
CA GLU A 331 -11.72 9.88 -1.72
C GLU A 331 -11.97 10.58 -3.05
N LEU A 332 -10.88 11.03 -3.68
CA LEU A 332 -10.89 11.62 -5.01
C LEU A 332 -9.89 10.84 -5.90
N PRO A 333 -10.25 9.64 -6.41
CA PRO A 333 -9.32 8.83 -7.21
C PRO A 333 -8.71 9.60 -8.38
N HIS A 334 -9.52 10.41 -9.07
CA HIS A 334 -9.06 11.24 -10.19
C HIS A 334 -8.06 12.35 -9.81
N ALA A 335 -8.06 12.77 -8.54
CA ALA A 335 -7.12 13.77 -8.00
C ALA A 335 -5.88 13.10 -7.37
N GLY A 336 -5.93 11.79 -7.18
CA GLY A 336 -4.84 10.98 -6.65
C GLY A 336 -4.60 11.14 -5.14
N PHE A 337 -5.62 11.51 -4.36
CA PHE A 337 -5.51 11.53 -2.91
C PHE A 337 -6.86 11.35 -2.21
N MET A 338 -6.78 11.09 -0.91
CA MET A 338 -7.89 11.09 0.02
C MET A 338 -7.68 12.17 1.08
N VAL A 339 -8.78 12.78 1.53
CA VAL A 339 -8.81 13.69 2.66
C VAL A 339 -9.33 12.93 3.87
N ASP A 340 -8.51 12.81 4.92
CA ASP A 340 -8.79 11.99 6.11
C ASP A 340 -8.73 12.84 7.38
N PRO A 341 -9.87 13.04 8.07
CA PRO A 341 -9.95 13.85 9.26
C PRO A 341 -9.74 13.04 10.55
N PHE A 342 -9.08 13.65 11.53
CA PHE A 342 -8.96 13.12 12.89
C PHE A 342 -8.97 14.26 13.90
N ILE A 343 -9.34 13.96 15.14
CA ILE A 343 -9.41 14.95 16.21
C ILE A 343 -8.50 14.50 17.36
N ARG A 344 -7.87 15.45 18.03
CA ARG A 344 -7.23 15.21 19.32
C ARG A 344 -7.88 16.12 20.34
N ILE A 345 -8.37 15.54 21.43
CA ILE A 345 -8.94 16.28 22.55
C ILE A 345 -8.06 15.95 23.75
N LEU A 346 -7.51 16.98 24.41
CA LEU A 346 -6.45 16.80 25.40
C LEU A 346 -5.27 16.03 24.78
N ASP A 347 -4.98 14.82 25.26
CA ASP A 347 -3.90 13.96 24.78
C ASP A 347 -4.38 12.70 24.06
N GLU A 348 -5.69 12.57 23.85
CA GLU A 348 -6.27 11.42 23.17
C GLU A 348 -6.57 11.73 21.71
N THR A 349 -6.02 10.89 20.82
CA THR A 349 -6.32 10.93 19.39
C THR A 349 -7.58 10.13 19.10
N GLY A 350 -8.63 10.84 18.68
CA GLY A 350 -9.85 10.27 18.13
C GLY A 350 -9.62 9.65 16.74
N THR A 351 -9.75 8.33 16.67
CA THR A 351 -9.61 7.52 15.44
C THR A 351 -10.91 6.79 15.11
N TYR A 352 -10.98 6.07 13.99
CA TYR A 352 -12.15 5.25 13.68
C TYR A 352 -12.39 4.14 14.71
N ARG A 353 -11.34 3.71 15.43
CA ARG A 353 -11.43 2.65 16.45
C ARG A 353 -12.07 3.15 17.73
N THR A 354 -11.80 4.38 18.11
CA THR A 354 -12.29 5.00 19.35
C THR A 354 -13.63 5.71 19.15
N ALA A 355 -14.01 5.97 17.90
CA ALA A 355 -15.27 6.62 17.58
C ALA A 355 -16.45 5.66 17.66
N LYS A 356 -17.57 6.14 18.20
CA LYS A 356 -18.90 5.60 17.90
C LYS A 356 -19.41 6.34 16.66
N ASN A 357 -19.38 5.66 15.52
CA ASN A 357 -19.76 6.24 14.24
C ASN A 357 -21.28 6.18 14.05
N TYR A 358 -21.87 7.29 13.65
CA TYR A 358 -23.25 7.36 13.19
C TYR A 358 -23.26 8.00 11.79
N LEU A 359 -23.58 7.21 10.77
CA LEU A 359 -23.93 7.75 9.47
C LEU A 359 -25.38 8.23 9.55
N ARG A 360 -25.62 9.51 9.29
CA ARG A 360 -26.98 10.04 9.14
C ARG A 360 -27.08 10.68 7.77
N TYR A 361 -28.04 10.23 6.97
CA TYR A 361 -28.49 11.01 5.82
C TYR A 361 -29.14 12.28 6.35
N ALA A 362 -28.91 13.42 5.68
CA ALA A 362 -29.70 14.61 5.97
C ALA A 362 -31.19 14.24 5.80
N PRO A 363 -32.09 14.63 6.74
CA PRO A 363 -33.51 14.29 6.67
C PRO A 363 -34.26 14.91 5.48
N ASP A 364 -33.60 15.80 4.72
CA ASP A 364 -34.15 16.50 3.57
C ASP A 364 -33.35 16.17 2.30
N SER A 365 -33.95 16.43 1.15
CA SER A 365 -33.45 16.17 -0.20
C SER A 365 -32.13 16.86 -0.59
N SER A 366 -31.34 17.32 0.37
CA SER A 366 -30.03 17.91 0.16
C SER A 366 -29.01 16.79 -0.10
N ARG A 367 -28.26 16.88 -1.19
CA ARG A 367 -27.16 15.96 -1.53
C ARG A 367 -25.95 16.17 -0.61
N VAL A 368 -26.20 16.27 0.69
CA VAL A 368 -25.22 16.53 1.74
C VAL A 368 -25.10 15.27 2.58
N TYR A 369 -23.89 14.76 2.67
CA TYR A 369 -23.58 13.55 3.42
C TYR A 369 -22.97 13.91 4.76
N HIS A 370 -23.50 13.34 5.84
CA HIS A 370 -23.06 13.62 7.20
C HIS A 370 -22.54 12.36 7.89
N VAL A 371 -21.32 12.43 8.39
CA VAL A 371 -20.73 11.42 9.27
C VAL A 371 -20.48 12.05 10.62
N ASN A 372 -21.10 11.52 11.68
CA ASN A 372 -20.78 11.90 13.06
C ASN A 372 -19.86 10.85 13.68
N ARG A 373 -18.74 11.32 14.25
CA ARG A 373 -17.78 10.52 15.02
C ARG A 373 -17.80 11.02 16.45
N ALA A 374 -18.48 10.27 17.33
CA ALA A 374 -18.54 10.59 18.75
C ALA A 374 -17.36 9.94 19.50
N TYR A 375 -16.67 10.73 20.31
CA TYR A 375 -15.55 10.33 21.16
C TYR A 375 -15.89 10.58 22.63
N GLN A 376 -15.02 10.12 23.54
CA GLN A 376 -15.21 10.29 24.98
C GLN A 376 -15.41 11.76 25.38
N TYR A 377 -14.61 12.68 24.81
CA TYR A 377 -14.59 14.10 25.23
C TYR A 377 -15.18 15.09 24.22
N GLY A 378 -15.83 14.61 23.15
CA GLY A 378 -16.43 15.49 22.14
C GLY A 378 -16.77 14.75 20.85
N GLU A 379 -17.21 15.49 19.85
CA GLU A 379 -17.59 14.92 18.55
C GLU A 379 -16.86 15.61 17.40
N LEU A 380 -16.68 14.86 16.31
CA LEU A 380 -16.24 15.38 15.01
C LEU A 380 -17.29 15.04 13.96
N TRP A 381 -17.90 16.07 13.38
CA TRP A 381 -18.85 15.88 12.30
C TRP A 381 -18.16 16.23 10.98
N VAL A 382 -18.35 15.37 9.99
CA VAL A 382 -17.87 15.57 8.63
C VAL A 382 -19.09 15.73 7.73
N ARG A 383 -19.16 16.86 7.01
CA ARG A 383 -20.18 17.08 6.00
C ARG A 383 -19.54 17.29 4.65
N ALA A 384 -20.09 16.65 3.63
CA ALA A 384 -19.62 16.78 2.26
C ALA A 384 -20.79 16.95 1.30
N PHE A 385 -20.65 17.89 0.38
CA PHE A 385 -21.60 18.09 -0.71
C PHE A 385 -20.90 18.66 -1.93
N CYS A 386 -21.54 18.53 -3.10
CA CYS A 386 -21.04 19.13 -4.33
C CYS A 386 -22.01 20.21 -4.82
N ASP A 387 -21.46 21.34 -5.24
CA ASP A 387 -22.18 22.43 -5.92
C ASP A 387 -21.39 22.86 -7.17
N SER A 388 -21.90 23.86 -7.88
CA SER A 388 -21.23 24.42 -9.05
C SER A 388 -21.11 25.94 -8.93
N VAL A 389 -19.91 26.47 -9.19
CA VAL A 389 -19.64 27.92 -9.24
C VAL A 389 -19.15 28.25 -10.63
N ASN A 390 -19.86 29.15 -11.34
CA ASN A 390 -19.57 29.52 -12.73
C ASN A 390 -19.41 28.29 -13.65
N GLY A 391 -20.26 27.27 -13.44
CA GLY A 391 -20.22 26.01 -14.19
C GLY A 391 -19.07 25.06 -13.85
N THR A 392 -18.19 25.42 -12.91
CA THR A 392 -17.15 24.51 -12.39
C THR A 392 -17.69 23.76 -11.17
N PRO A 393 -17.67 22.42 -11.15
CA PRO A 393 -18.12 21.65 -9.99
C PRO A 393 -17.08 21.72 -8.85
N TYR A 394 -17.56 21.90 -7.63
CA TYR A 394 -16.75 21.91 -6.41
C TYR A 394 -17.27 20.89 -5.42
N LEU A 395 -16.33 20.23 -4.75
CA LEU A 395 -16.56 19.49 -3.52
C LEU A 395 -16.32 20.43 -2.33
N ASN A 396 -17.30 20.51 -1.44
CA ASN A 396 -17.27 21.33 -0.24
C ASN A 396 -17.28 20.44 0.99
N LEU A 397 -16.33 20.68 1.90
CA LEU A 397 -16.13 19.89 3.11
C LEU A 397 -16.24 20.79 4.34
N ILE A 398 -17.10 20.39 5.28
CA ILE A 398 -17.28 21.05 6.58
C ILE A 398 -16.89 20.06 7.67
N TYR A 399 -15.92 20.45 8.50
CA TYR A 399 -15.58 19.73 9.72
C TYR A 399 -16.05 20.53 10.93
N GLU A 400 -16.78 19.89 11.83
CA GLU A 400 -17.27 20.50 13.06
C GLU A 400 -16.75 19.73 14.26
N ALA A 401 -15.87 20.35 15.05
CA ALA A 401 -15.55 19.86 16.39
C ALA A 401 -16.56 20.44 17.37
N ALA A 402 -17.26 19.60 18.12
CA ALA A 402 -18.31 20.00 19.05
C ALA A 402 -18.01 19.54 20.48
N ASN A 403 -18.26 20.44 21.44
CA ASN A 403 -18.22 20.12 22.87
C ASN A 403 -19.65 19.89 23.38
N LEU A 404 -20.00 18.64 23.62
CA LEU A 404 -21.29 18.25 24.19
C LEU A 404 -21.26 18.15 25.73
N HIS A 405 -20.12 18.42 26.35
CA HIS A 405 -19.94 18.35 27.79
C HIS A 405 -20.20 19.69 28.47
N HIS A 406 -20.36 19.64 29.79
CA HIS A 406 -20.59 20.80 30.66
C HIS A 406 -19.29 21.47 31.14
N PHE A 407 -18.13 21.01 30.68
CA PHE A 407 -16.83 21.60 30.96
C PHE A 407 -16.09 22.02 29.68
N LYS A 408 -15.10 22.89 29.83
CA LYS A 408 -14.29 23.41 28.72
C LYS A 408 -13.32 22.34 28.21
N ILE A 409 -13.22 22.19 26.88
CA ILE A 409 -12.26 21.29 26.24
C ILE A 409 -11.28 22.06 25.36
N LYS A 410 -10.06 21.52 25.22
CA LYS A 410 -9.02 22.02 24.30
C LYS A 410 -8.56 20.87 23.41
N GLY A 411 -8.20 21.19 22.18
CA GLY A 411 -7.77 20.18 21.24
C GLY A 411 -7.41 20.72 19.87
N LYS A 412 -7.25 19.80 18.92
CA LYS A 412 -6.93 20.08 17.53
C LYS A 412 -7.77 19.19 16.62
N VAL A 413 -8.29 19.75 15.54
CA VAL A 413 -8.73 18.96 14.38
C VAL A 413 -7.58 18.90 13.42
N PHE A 414 -7.28 17.71 12.92
CA PHE A 414 -6.31 17.49 11.89
C PHE A 414 -7.01 17.04 10.62
N ILE A 415 -6.54 17.55 9.49
CA ILE A 415 -6.98 17.11 8.17
C ILE A 415 -5.73 16.67 7.43
N SER A 416 -5.65 15.38 7.12
CA SER A 416 -4.57 14.84 6.32
C SER A 416 -4.99 14.65 4.87
N VAL A 417 -4.06 14.91 3.95
CA VAL A 417 -4.22 14.59 2.54
C VAL A 417 -3.23 13.49 2.21
N ARG A 418 -3.75 12.28 1.96
CA ARG A 418 -2.98 11.03 1.90
C ARG A 418 -3.03 10.41 0.51
N PRO A 419 -1.95 9.76 0.05
CA PRO A 419 -1.90 8.99 -1.19
C PRO A 419 -2.44 7.56 -0.94
N LEU A 420 -3.55 7.46 -0.22
CA LEU A 420 -4.14 6.19 0.23
C LEU A 420 -5.64 6.21 -0.05
N GLY A 421 -6.18 5.14 -0.62
CA GLY A 421 -7.63 4.92 -0.71
C GLY A 421 -8.18 4.34 0.61
N SER A 422 -9.49 4.45 0.86
CA SER A 422 -10.09 3.91 2.10
C SER A 422 -10.23 2.37 2.08
N ALA A 423 -10.21 1.76 0.88
CA ALA A 423 -10.63 0.38 0.67
C ALA A 423 -9.59 -0.57 0.06
N PRO A 424 -8.26 -0.50 0.32
CA PRO A 424 -7.29 -1.44 -0.25
C PRO A 424 -7.42 -2.89 0.27
N TYR A 425 -8.45 -3.22 1.05
CA TYR A 425 -8.59 -4.50 1.76
C TYR A 425 -8.72 -5.72 0.83
N SER A 426 -9.01 -5.52 -0.47
CA SER A 426 -9.05 -6.58 -1.47
C SER A 426 -8.03 -6.34 -2.60
N ALA A 427 -7.51 -7.42 -3.17
CA ALA A 427 -6.54 -7.37 -4.28
C ALA A 427 -7.07 -6.70 -5.57
N GLU A 428 -8.38 -6.46 -5.67
CA GLU A 428 -9.02 -5.69 -6.75
C GLU A 428 -9.02 -4.19 -6.45
N ASN A 429 -9.28 -3.82 -5.20
CA ASN A 429 -9.22 -2.43 -4.76
C ASN A 429 -7.77 -1.92 -4.61
N MET A 430 -6.80 -2.83 -4.49
CA MET A 430 -5.38 -2.49 -4.52
C MET A 430 -4.96 -1.82 -5.82
N THR A 431 -5.45 -2.25 -6.99
CA THR A 431 -5.12 -1.58 -8.26
C THR A 431 -5.70 -0.17 -8.38
N ALA A 432 -6.77 0.14 -7.65
CA ALA A 432 -7.31 1.51 -7.58
C ALA A 432 -6.47 2.44 -6.68
N SER A 433 -5.56 1.88 -5.87
CA SER A 433 -4.65 2.67 -5.04
C SER A 433 -3.47 3.25 -5.83
N ASP A 434 -3.17 2.70 -7.01
CA ASP A 434 -2.12 3.24 -7.90
C ASP A 434 -2.43 4.65 -8.40
N ASP A 435 -3.72 4.99 -8.48
CA ASP A 435 -4.19 6.32 -8.84
C ASP A 435 -3.85 7.37 -7.76
N PHE A 436 -3.62 6.94 -6.51
CA PHE A 436 -3.35 7.83 -5.38
C PHE A 436 -1.87 8.16 -5.27
N ARG A 437 -1.45 9.29 -5.84
CA ARG A 437 -0.05 9.76 -5.80
C ARG A 437 0.05 11.23 -5.46
N ILE A 438 0.90 11.56 -4.50
CA ILE A 438 1.30 12.92 -4.15
C ILE A 438 2.82 13.02 -4.29
N TYR A 439 3.27 13.60 -5.41
CA TYR A 439 4.68 13.81 -5.71
C TYR A 439 5.18 15.16 -5.21
N SER A 440 4.28 16.15 -5.15
CA SER A 440 4.62 17.48 -4.69
C SER A 440 3.42 18.19 -4.08
N ALA A 441 3.70 19.10 -3.16
CA ALA A 441 2.70 20.03 -2.67
C ALA A 441 3.33 21.36 -2.24
N GLU A 442 2.59 22.43 -2.38
CA GLU A 442 2.97 23.75 -1.87
C GLU A 442 1.74 24.48 -1.33
N GLN A 443 1.95 25.34 -0.33
CA GLN A 443 0.91 26.25 0.13
C GLN A 443 1.11 27.62 -0.52
N LYS A 444 0.08 28.13 -1.17
CA LYS A 444 0.01 29.47 -1.78
C LYS A 444 -1.14 30.23 -1.15
N GLY A 445 -0.84 31.07 -0.17
CA GLY A 445 -1.85 31.79 0.61
C GLY A 445 -2.84 30.82 1.28
N SER A 446 -4.12 30.97 0.96
CA SER A 446 -5.22 30.13 1.45
C SER A 446 -5.50 28.90 0.57
N SER A 447 -4.51 28.40 -0.18
CA SER A 447 -4.68 27.21 -1.02
C SER A 447 -3.49 26.27 -0.91
N LEU A 448 -3.76 24.97 -0.95
CA LEU A 448 -2.75 23.95 -1.24
C LEU A 448 -2.81 23.62 -2.73
N LEU A 449 -1.65 23.54 -3.36
CA LEU A 449 -1.51 23.03 -4.72
C LEU A 449 -0.79 21.69 -4.66
N ILE A 450 -1.47 20.63 -5.09
CA ILE A 450 -1.01 19.24 -5.06
C ILE A 450 -0.67 18.83 -6.49
N ASN A 451 0.49 18.21 -6.68
CA ASN A 451 1.01 17.81 -7.99
C ASN A 451 1.01 18.93 -9.04
N LYS A 452 1.08 20.19 -8.59
CA LYS A 452 1.01 21.40 -9.41
C LYS A 452 -0.32 21.59 -10.17
N THR A 453 -1.32 20.73 -9.95
CA THR A 453 -2.55 20.68 -10.77
C THR A 453 -3.81 20.75 -9.94
N GLN A 454 -3.87 20.03 -8.81
CA GLN A 454 -5.06 19.98 -7.98
C GLN A 454 -4.98 21.02 -6.87
N GLN A 455 -5.97 21.90 -6.81
CA GLN A 455 -6.07 22.92 -5.78
C GLN A 455 -7.01 22.46 -4.65
N VAL A 456 -6.68 22.85 -3.42
CA VAL A 456 -7.54 22.73 -2.24
C VAL A 456 -7.61 24.11 -1.59
N HIS A 457 -8.77 24.73 -1.57
CA HIS A 457 -8.96 26.02 -0.89
C HIS A 457 -9.21 25.81 0.59
N LEU A 458 -8.38 26.46 1.40
CA LEU A 458 -8.44 26.50 2.85
C LEU A 458 -9.28 27.71 3.27
N LEU A 459 -10.61 27.59 3.20
CA LEU A 459 -11.53 28.69 3.56
C LEU A 459 -11.46 29.01 5.06
N THR A 460 -11.11 28.01 5.87
CA THR A 460 -10.58 28.23 7.22
C THR A 460 -9.07 28.02 7.19
N GLY A 461 -8.30 29.06 7.54
CA GLY A 461 -6.85 28.98 7.62
C GLY A 461 -6.39 28.03 8.74
N PRO A 462 -5.46 27.10 8.47
CA PRO A 462 -4.87 26.24 9.49
C PRO A 462 -3.89 27.01 10.38
N GLN A 463 -3.75 26.60 11.64
CA GLN A 463 -2.68 27.08 12.51
C GLN A 463 -1.31 26.57 12.04
N SER A 464 -1.26 25.37 11.48
CA SER A 464 -0.04 24.81 10.90
C SER A 464 -0.39 23.89 9.74
N ALA A 465 0.45 23.95 8.71
CA ALA A 465 0.39 23.10 7.53
C ALA A 465 1.79 22.56 7.25
N GLY A 466 1.90 21.29 6.88
CA GLY A 466 3.18 20.68 6.56
C GLY A 466 3.06 19.46 5.66
N GLY A 467 4.21 19.04 5.14
CA GLY A 467 4.33 17.95 4.18
C GLY A 467 5.34 16.91 4.63
N TYR A 468 5.00 15.66 4.42
CA TYR A 468 5.68 14.48 4.91
C TYR A 468 6.10 13.66 3.70
N ALA A 469 7.40 13.64 3.41
CA ALA A 469 7.95 12.86 2.30
C ALA A 469 8.20 11.43 2.78
N PHE A 470 7.61 10.46 2.11
CA PHE A 470 7.71 9.05 2.43
C PHE A 470 9.16 8.56 2.41
N LEU A 471 9.93 8.94 1.39
CA LEU A 471 11.35 8.57 1.27
C LEU A 471 12.25 9.25 2.31
N LYS A 472 11.77 10.30 3.00
CA LYS A 472 12.45 10.84 4.19
C LYS A 472 12.08 10.05 5.46
N CYS A 473 11.35 8.95 5.31
CA CYS A 473 10.79 8.14 6.40
C CYS A 473 9.96 8.97 7.38
N ASP A 474 9.32 9.99 6.85
CA ASP A 474 8.45 10.91 7.54
C ASP A 474 7.03 10.56 7.08
N TYR A 475 6.52 9.37 7.39
CA TYR A 475 5.13 9.00 7.08
C TYR A 475 4.22 9.26 8.29
N ILE A 476 2.96 9.60 8.05
CA ILE A 476 1.98 9.87 9.13
C ILE A 476 1.08 8.63 9.28
N PRO A 477 1.23 7.86 10.37
CA PRO A 477 0.14 6.99 10.82
C PRO A 477 -0.96 7.90 11.39
N ALA A 478 -0.84 8.41 12.60
CA ALA A 478 -1.53 9.58 13.14
C ALA A 478 -0.64 10.08 14.27
N LEU A 479 -0.34 11.37 14.35
CA LEU A 479 0.70 11.87 15.26
C LEU A 479 0.23 11.80 16.73
N PRO A 480 0.81 10.94 17.60
CA PRO A 480 0.77 11.24 19.02
C PRO A 480 1.85 12.30 19.27
N GLY A 481 1.43 13.46 19.77
CA GLY A 481 2.36 14.40 20.41
C GLY A 481 2.99 15.51 19.54
N SER A 482 3.36 15.30 18.27
CA SER A 482 4.20 16.31 17.59
C SER A 482 3.43 17.58 17.20
N SER A 483 3.88 18.72 17.73
CA SER A 483 3.43 20.07 17.37
C SER A 483 4.15 20.64 16.15
N HIS A 484 5.20 19.95 15.69
CA HIS A 484 6.01 20.37 14.55
C HIS A 484 5.68 19.55 13.32
N PHE A 485 5.36 20.24 12.22
CA PHE A 485 5.21 19.63 10.90
C PHE A 485 6.39 20.04 10.03
N PRO A 486 6.95 19.15 9.20
CA PRO A 486 7.93 19.57 8.22
C PRO A 486 7.32 20.60 7.27
N SER A 487 8.08 21.66 6.99
CA SER A 487 7.62 22.78 6.18
C SER A 487 7.29 22.37 4.74
N LEU A 488 6.34 23.08 4.13
CA LEU A 488 6.15 23.08 2.68
C LEU A 488 7.20 24.00 2.00
N PRO A 489 7.60 23.75 0.74
CA PRO A 489 7.04 22.76 -0.20
C PRO A 489 7.49 21.32 0.06
N LEU A 490 6.60 20.38 -0.27
CA LEU A 490 6.85 18.95 -0.28
C LEU A 490 7.33 18.51 -1.67
N ALA A 491 8.36 17.66 -1.71
CA ALA A 491 8.75 16.88 -2.87
C ALA A 491 9.00 15.44 -2.45
N ASP A 492 8.33 14.49 -3.11
CA ASP A 492 8.44 13.07 -2.84
C ASP A 492 8.36 12.25 -4.14
N PRO A 493 9.50 11.82 -4.71
CA PRO A 493 9.49 11.10 -5.98
C PRO A 493 8.83 9.71 -5.90
N SER A 494 8.57 9.16 -4.70
CA SER A 494 7.79 7.92 -4.57
C SER A 494 6.30 8.11 -4.85
N GLY A 495 5.82 9.35 -4.86
CA GLY A 495 4.39 9.66 -4.95
C GLY A 495 3.61 9.33 -3.68
N LEU A 496 4.29 9.03 -2.57
CA LEU A 496 3.67 8.65 -1.29
C LEU A 496 3.70 9.79 -0.26
N GLY A 497 3.85 11.03 -0.74
CA GLY A 497 3.85 12.21 0.11
C GLY A 497 2.53 12.39 0.83
N THR A 498 2.55 12.87 2.07
CA THR A 498 1.34 13.16 2.85
C THR A 498 1.33 14.61 3.30
N LEU A 499 0.17 15.26 3.28
CA LEU A 499 0.00 16.60 3.86
C LEU A 499 -0.76 16.53 5.16
N LEU A 500 -0.48 17.47 6.04
CA LEU A 500 -1.19 17.62 7.30
C LEU A 500 -1.50 19.08 7.58
N LEU A 501 -2.76 19.33 7.92
CA LEU A 501 -3.28 20.59 8.41
C LEU A 501 -3.73 20.42 9.85
N SER A 502 -3.49 21.43 10.70
CA SER A 502 -4.02 21.47 12.07
C SER A 502 -4.83 22.71 12.35
N TYR A 503 -5.89 22.49 13.13
CA TYR A 503 -6.87 23.46 13.51
C TYR A 503 -7.11 23.44 15.02
N ASP A 504 -6.52 24.40 15.72
CA ASP A 504 -6.60 24.47 17.17
C ASP A 504 -7.97 24.98 17.62
N PHE A 505 -8.48 24.42 18.72
CA PHE A 505 -9.70 24.89 19.34
C PHE A 505 -9.65 24.91 20.86
N THR A 506 -10.48 25.77 21.40
CA THR A 506 -10.86 25.81 22.81
C THR A 506 -12.38 26.03 22.84
N LEU A 507 -13.12 25.03 23.32
CA LEU A 507 -14.57 25.01 23.27
C LEU A 507 -15.14 25.04 24.68
N ILE A 508 -15.95 26.06 24.99
CA ILE A 508 -16.83 26.07 26.17
C ILE A 508 -18.00 25.09 25.98
N PRO A 509 -18.78 24.78 27.03
CA PRO A 509 -19.94 23.91 26.90
C PRO A 509 -20.88 24.32 25.76
N ALA A 510 -21.39 23.33 25.01
CA ALA A 510 -22.29 23.49 23.86
C ALA A 510 -21.74 24.35 22.70
N SER A 511 -20.44 24.65 22.69
CA SER A 511 -19.80 25.39 21.60
C SER A 511 -19.16 24.46 20.56
N ARG A 512 -18.90 25.03 19.38
CA ARG A 512 -18.39 24.31 18.22
C ARG A 512 -17.35 25.11 17.46
N ARG A 513 -16.43 24.40 16.80
CA ARG A 513 -15.45 24.96 15.85
C ARG A 513 -15.76 24.41 14.47
N LEU A 514 -15.98 25.30 13.51
CA LEU A 514 -16.19 24.96 12.11
C LEU A 514 -14.91 25.18 11.31
N ILE A 515 -14.62 24.25 10.40
CA ILE A 515 -13.49 24.28 9.47
C ILE A 515 -14.03 23.98 8.08
N PHE A 516 -13.66 24.81 7.12
CA PHE A 516 -14.21 24.78 5.77
C PHE A 516 -13.11 24.58 4.73
N LEU A 517 -13.27 23.56 3.87
CA LEU A 517 -12.44 23.33 2.69
C LEU A 517 -13.31 23.28 1.43
N SER A 518 -12.75 23.70 0.30
CA SER A 518 -13.40 23.61 -1.02
C SER A 518 -12.39 23.13 -2.05
N LEU A 519 -12.79 22.18 -2.91
CA LEU A 519 -11.94 21.57 -3.91
C LEU A 519 -12.64 21.61 -5.28
N PRO A 520 -12.06 22.23 -6.31
CA PRO A 520 -12.59 22.09 -7.67
C PRO A 520 -12.40 20.64 -8.16
N LEU A 521 -13.45 20.03 -8.71
CA LEU A 521 -13.43 18.67 -9.26
C LEU A 521 -12.96 18.61 -10.73
N GLU A 522 -12.87 19.78 -11.34
CA GLU A 522 -12.35 20.01 -12.67
C GLU A 522 -11.37 21.18 -12.64
N LYS A 523 -10.58 21.35 -13.70
CA LYS A 523 -9.66 22.48 -13.79
C LYS A 523 -10.47 23.78 -13.72
N GLU A 524 -10.16 24.64 -12.76
CA GLU A 524 -10.79 25.95 -12.67
C GLU A 524 -10.56 26.74 -13.95
N LYS A 525 -11.66 27.14 -14.59
CA LYS A 525 -11.62 28.04 -15.76
C LYS A 525 -11.54 29.50 -15.32
N THR A 526 -12.04 29.80 -14.12
CA THR A 526 -12.09 31.14 -13.54
C THR A 526 -11.83 31.02 -12.04
N PRO A 527 -11.05 31.93 -11.43
CA PRO A 527 -10.80 31.89 -10.00
C PRO A 527 -12.09 31.89 -9.18
N LEU A 528 -12.11 31.15 -8.08
CA LEU A 528 -13.22 31.19 -7.13
C LEU A 528 -13.46 32.65 -6.66
N PRO A 529 -14.66 33.23 -6.90
CA PRO A 529 -14.96 34.62 -6.54
C PRO A 529 -14.79 34.87 -5.06
N GLU A 530 -14.45 36.10 -4.67
CA GLU A 530 -14.18 36.44 -3.27
C GLU A 530 -15.41 36.25 -2.37
N SER A 531 -16.61 36.55 -2.85
CA SER A 531 -17.87 36.25 -2.17
C SER A 531 -18.06 34.75 -1.89
N TYR A 532 -17.59 33.88 -2.79
CA TYR A 532 -17.64 32.43 -2.65
C TYR A 532 -16.56 31.86 -1.71
N ARG A 533 -15.57 32.67 -1.33
CA ARG A 533 -14.58 32.32 -0.29
C ARG A 533 -15.12 32.55 1.12
N ASN A 534 -16.25 33.22 1.28
CA ASN A 534 -16.91 33.39 2.58
C ASN A 534 -17.77 32.15 2.92
N PRO A 535 -17.34 31.29 3.86
CA PRO A 535 -18.08 30.07 4.20
C PRO A 535 -19.44 30.36 4.84
N ASP A 536 -19.66 31.55 5.38
CA ASP A 536 -20.93 31.92 6.03
C ASP A 536 -22.06 32.07 5.01
N GLN A 537 -21.75 32.47 3.78
CA GLN A 537 -22.72 32.61 2.70
C GLN A 537 -22.95 31.28 1.97
N ARG A 538 -21.89 30.49 1.79
CA ARG A 538 -21.93 29.28 0.94
C ARG A 538 -22.18 27.99 1.71
N MET A 539 -21.52 27.80 2.86
CA MET A 539 -21.45 26.48 3.50
C MET A 539 -22.31 26.38 4.75
N ARG A 540 -22.51 27.48 5.49
CA ARG A 540 -23.39 27.51 6.67
C ARG A 540 -24.87 27.19 6.40
N PRO A 541 -25.47 27.50 5.23
CA PRO A 541 -26.83 27.07 4.93
C PRO A 541 -27.02 25.55 4.93
N TYR A 542 -25.94 24.78 4.79
CA TYR A 542 -25.95 23.31 4.85
C TYR A 542 -25.70 22.76 6.26
N LEU A 543 -25.62 23.61 7.28
CA LEU A 543 -25.67 23.18 8.66
C LEU A 543 -27.14 22.97 9.06
N PRO A 544 -27.46 21.93 9.85
CA PRO A 544 -28.82 21.75 10.33
C PRO A 544 -29.27 23.00 11.08
N VAL A 545 -30.50 23.45 10.78
CA VAL A 545 -31.20 24.47 11.57
C VAL A 545 -31.33 23.92 12.99
N LYS A 546 -30.92 24.72 13.97
CA LYS A 546 -30.89 24.32 15.39
C LYS A 546 -32.25 23.90 15.91
#